data_AF-A0A7X2D865-F1
#
_entry.id   AF-A0A7X2D865-F1
#
_cell.length_a   1.000
_cell.length_b   1.000
_cell.length_c   1.000
_cell.angle_alpha   90.00
_cell.angle_beta   90.00
_cell.angle_gamma   90.00
#
_symmetry.space_group_name_H-M   'P 1'
#
loop_
_entity.id
_entity.type
_entity.pdbx_description
1 polymer ?
#
loop_
_entity_poly.entity_id
_entity_poly.type
_entity_poly.pdbx_seq_one_letter_code
_entity_poly.pdbx_strand_id
1 'polypeptide(L)'
;RLASTSLLEGLVWGTRASKYIASHFNPAVSYKSSDIHEWYYPEKGEEVDLALINQDWISIRSTMWNYAGIIRTEKRLERARADLDYLRHRIEKFYKEVRMDAKVVGLKHGIQVALLITYAALGNPVSLGSHYLLD
;
A
#
# COMPACT_ATOMS: atom_id res chain seq x y z
N ARG A 1 -3.93 -14.14 -13.07
CA ARG A 1 -3.35 -13.45 -14.25
C ARG A 1 -2.71 -14.48 -15.16
N LEU A 2 -2.88 -14.40 -16.48
CA LEU A 2 -2.19 -15.30 -17.40
C LEU A 2 -0.72 -14.89 -17.56
N ALA A 3 0.14 -15.86 -17.88
CA ALA A 3 1.54 -15.59 -18.18
C ALA A 3 1.66 -14.62 -19.37
N SER A 4 2.67 -13.75 -19.35
CA SER A 4 2.99 -12.81 -20.43
C SER A 4 1.94 -11.73 -20.75
N THR A 5 0.83 -11.61 -20.00
CA THR A 5 -0.20 -10.60 -20.31
C THR A 5 0.02 -9.22 -19.71
N SER A 6 0.91 -9.00 -18.72
CA SER A 6 1.00 -7.66 -18.10
C SER A 6 1.60 -6.59 -18.98
N LEU A 7 2.57 -6.94 -19.82
CA LEU A 7 3.19 -5.93 -20.68
C LEU A 7 2.15 -5.43 -21.70
N LEU A 8 1.37 -6.37 -22.26
CA LEU A 8 0.24 -6.05 -23.11
C LEU A 8 -0.83 -5.25 -22.36
N GLU A 9 -1.20 -5.68 -21.16
CA GLU A 9 -2.17 -5.00 -20.30
C GLU A 9 -1.74 -3.55 -20.01
N GLY A 10 -0.47 -3.33 -19.66
CA GLY A 10 0.09 -2.00 -19.44
C GLY A 10 0.01 -1.12 -20.68
N LEU A 11 0.38 -1.64 -21.85
CA LEU A 11 0.27 -0.90 -23.12
C LEU A 11 -1.19 -0.56 -23.47
N VAL A 12 -2.09 -1.54 -23.33
CA VAL A 12 -3.50 -1.40 -23.67
C VAL A 12 -4.17 -0.39 -22.76
N TRP A 13 -4.01 -0.51 -21.44
CA TRP A 13 -4.65 0.41 -20.49
C TRP A 13 -3.99 1.79 -20.51
N GLY A 14 -2.67 1.88 -20.65
CA GLY A 14 -1.99 3.17 -20.80
C GLY A 14 -2.51 3.95 -22.01
N THR A 15 -2.65 3.28 -23.16
CA THR A 15 -3.17 3.90 -24.40
C THR A 15 -4.64 4.27 -24.29
N ARG A 16 -5.47 3.42 -23.68
CA ARG A 16 -6.91 3.70 -23.52
C ARG A 16 -7.16 4.82 -22.51
N ALA A 17 -6.48 4.78 -21.37
CA ALA A 17 -6.58 5.82 -20.35
C ALA A 17 -6.12 7.18 -20.90
N SER A 18 -5.00 7.23 -21.63
CA SER A 18 -4.52 8.50 -22.20
C SER A 18 -5.49 9.09 -23.23
N LYS A 19 -6.06 8.27 -24.12
CA LYS A 19 -7.07 8.72 -25.09
C LYS A 19 -8.32 9.23 -24.38
N TYR A 20 -8.81 8.51 -23.37
CA TYR A 20 -9.98 8.92 -22.60
C TYR A 20 -9.73 10.24 -21.87
N ILE A 21 -8.58 10.36 -21.18
CA ILE A 21 -8.19 11.60 -20.50
C ILE A 21 -8.11 12.73 -21.52
N ALA A 22 -7.43 12.55 -22.65
CA ALA A 22 -7.28 13.59 -23.66
C ALA A 22 -8.63 14.07 -24.25
N SER A 23 -9.62 13.18 -24.42
CA SER A 23 -10.94 13.56 -24.95
C SER A 23 -11.89 14.15 -23.90
N HIS A 24 -11.60 13.99 -22.60
CA HIS A 24 -12.43 14.50 -21.51
C HIS A 24 -11.73 15.55 -20.64
N PHE A 25 -10.46 15.85 -20.93
CA PHE A 25 -9.68 16.83 -20.18
C PHE A 25 -10.25 18.21 -20.44
N ASN A 26 -10.75 18.84 -19.38
CA ASN A 26 -11.24 20.21 -19.43
C ASN A 26 -10.21 21.14 -18.76
N PRO A 27 -9.39 21.87 -19.53
CA PRO A 27 -8.41 22.80 -18.98
C PRO A 27 -9.04 24.00 -18.28
N ALA A 28 -10.35 24.25 -18.44
CA ALA A 28 -11.05 25.31 -17.75
C ALA A 28 -11.31 25.00 -16.26
N VAL A 29 -11.09 23.77 -15.81
CA VAL A 29 -11.09 23.43 -14.37
C VAL A 29 -9.80 23.96 -13.75
N SER A 30 -9.83 25.23 -13.38
CA SER A 30 -8.77 25.90 -12.65
C SER A 30 -8.80 25.47 -11.19
N TYR A 31 -7.64 25.04 -10.67
CA TYR A 31 -7.36 25.02 -9.24
C TYR A 31 -6.58 26.27 -8.88
N LYS A 32 -6.78 26.80 -7.67
CA LYS A 32 -5.90 27.84 -7.14
C LYS A 32 -4.76 27.16 -6.43
N SER A 33 -3.54 27.70 -6.55
CA SER A 33 -2.41 27.19 -5.77
C SER A 33 -2.68 27.24 -4.26
N SER A 34 -3.53 28.18 -3.81
CA SER A 34 -3.98 28.30 -2.42
C SER A 34 -4.82 27.11 -1.93
N ASP A 35 -5.36 26.30 -2.85
CA ASP A 35 -6.16 25.12 -2.50
C ASP A 35 -5.27 23.91 -2.16
N ILE A 36 -3.97 24.00 -2.46
CA ILE A 36 -2.98 22.96 -2.17
C ILE A 36 -2.30 23.33 -0.85
N HIS A 37 -2.54 22.53 0.19
CA HIS A 37 -1.84 22.70 1.46
C HIS A 37 -0.34 22.47 1.29
N GLU A 38 0.45 23.31 1.97
CA GLU A 38 1.88 23.08 2.11
C GLU A 38 2.15 21.79 2.89
N TRP A 39 3.33 21.21 2.65
CA TRP A 39 3.78 20.07 3.40
C TRP A 39 3.94 20.43 4.88
N TYR A 40 3.31 19.67 5.78
CA TYR A 40 3.52 19.83 7.22
C TYR A 40 4.82 19.14 7.65
N TYR A 41 5.82 19.94 7.99
CA TYR A 41 7.06 19.44 8.59
C TYR A 41 6.92 19.36 10.11
N PRO A 42 7.41 18.30 10.75
CA PRO A 42 7.50 18.26 12.21
C PRO A 42 8.41 19.39 12.73
N GLU A 43 7.99 20.08 13.79
CA GLU A 43 8.73 21.21 14.40
C GLU A 43 10.17 20.82 14.79
N LYS A 44 10.35 19.57 15.23
CA LYS A 44 11.66 18.96 15.53
C LYS A 44 11.74 17.60 14.86
N GLY A 45 11.81 17.60 13.54
CA GLY A 45 11.96 16.37 12.76
C GLY A 45 13.25 15.63 13.12
N GLU A 46 13.10 14.40 13.60
CA GLU A 46 14.24 13.49 13.78
C GLU A 46 14.81 13.07 12.41
N GLU A 47 16.11 12.79 12.38
CA GLU A 47 16.74 12.19 11.21
C GLU A 47 16.27 10.75 11.01
N VAL A 48 16.15 10.33 9.76
CA VAL A 48 15.58 9.02 9.42
C VAL A 48 16.54 7.91 9.78
N ASP A 49 16.13 7.03 10.71
CA ASP A 49 16.85 5.80 11.01
C ASP A 49 16.49 4.71 9.98
N LEU A 50 17.45 4.40 9.10
CA LEU A 50 17.30 3.37 8.07
C LEU A 50 17.17 1.95 8.66
N ALA A 51 17.71 1.69 9.84
CA ALA A 51 17.59 0.39 10.49
C ALA A 51 16.12 0.14 10.91
N LEU A 52 15.44 1.15 11.44
CA LEU A 52 14.01 1.06 11.77
C LEU A 52 13.16 0.79 10.53
N ILE A 53 13.41 1.52 9.43
CA ILE A 53 12.71 1.30 8.16
C ILE A 53 12.90 -0.14 7.66
N ASN A 54 14.14 -0.62 7.66
CA ASN A 54 14.45 -1.98 7.21
C ASN A 54 13.79 -3.04 8.09
N GLN A 55 13.79 -2.84 9.40
CA GLN A 55 13.15 -3.75 10.35
C GLN A 55 11.63 -3.83 10.12
N ASP A 56 10.95 -2.69 9.98
CA ASP A 56 9.51 -2.67 9.74
C ASP A 56 9.16 -3.30 8.39
N TRP A 57 9.99 -3.10 7.37
CA TRP A 57 9.84 -3.80 6.09
C TRP A 57 10.00 -5.33 6.20
N ILE A 58 10.94 -5.81 7.01
CA ILE A 58 11.10 -7.24 7.29
C ILE A 58 9.85 -7.77 7.99
N SER A 59 9.33 -7.04 8.98
CA SER A 59 8.10 -7.39 9.68
C SER A 59 6.91 -7.49 8.73
N ILE A 60 6.67 -6.49 7.88
CA ILE A 60 5.59 -6.52 6.88
C ILE A 60 5.72 -7.74 5.97
N ARG A 61 6.91 -7.97 5.39
CA ARG A 61 7.13 -9.10 4.47
C ARG A 61 6.92 -10.44 5.17
N SER A 62 7.44 -10.61 6.38
CA SER A 62 7.31 -11.83 7.16
C SER A 62 5.85 -12.12 7.50
N THR A 63 5.10 -11.13 7.98
CA THR A 63 3.67 -11.27 8.30
C THR A 63 2.87 -11.65 7.05
N MET A 64 3.09 -10.96 5.93
CA MET A 64 2.42 -11.27 4.67
C MET A 64 2.75 -12.68 4.16
N TRP A 65 4.01 -13.08 4.22
CA TRP A 65 4.46 -14.41 3.78
C TRP A 65 3.85 -15.53 4.63
N ASN A 66 3.88 -15.38 5.94
CA ASN A 66 3.47 -16.43 6.88
C ASN A 66 1.95 -16.59 6.98
N TYR A 67 1.19 -15.51 6.81
CA TYR A 67 -0.23 -15.49 7.13
C TYR A 67 -1.15 -15.14 5.94
N ALA A 68 -0.67 -14.37 4.97
CA ALA A 68 -1.42 -13.95 3.78
C ALA A 68 -0.84 -14.51 2.47
N GLY A 69 -0.05 -15.60 2.57
CA GLY A 69 0.59 -16.28 1.45
C GLY A 69 -0.37 -17.08 0.55
N ILE A 70 0.13 -18.17 -0.03
CA ILE A 70 -0.63 -19.00 -0.98
C ILE A 70 -1.81 -19.69 -0.29
N ILE A 71 -1.55 -20.35 0.84
CA ILE A 71 -2.56 -21.05 1.63
C ILE A 71 -2.96 -20.17 2.80
N ARG A 72 -4.25 -19.87 2.90
CA ARG A 72 -4.81 -18.97 3.90
C ARG A 72 -5.80 -19.72 4.78
N THR A 73 -5.93 -19.22 6.00
CA THR A 73 -7.03 -19.57 6.90
C THR A 73 -7.52 -18.29 7.56
N GLU A 74 -8.79 -18.25 7.95
CA GLU A 74 -9.38 -17.12 8.68
C GLU A 74 -8.53 -16.77 9.90
N LYS A 75 -8.15 -17.78 10.70
CA LYS A 75 -7.30 -17.60 11.89
C LYS A 75 -5.93 -16.97 11.59
N ARG A 76 -5.29 -17.34 10.48
CA ARG A 76 -3.99 -16.77 10.11
C ARG A 76 -4.16 -15.33 9.62
N LEU A 77 -5.16 -15.08 8.79
CA LEU A 77 -5.44 -13.75 8.27
C LEU A 77 -5.84 -12.77 9.40
N GLU A 78 -6.58 -13.24 10.40
CA GLU A 78 -6.92 -12.46 11.59
C GLU A 78 -5.67 -12.06 12.39
N ARG A 79 -4.71 -13.00 12.52
CA ARG A 79 -3.41 -12.71 13.13
C ARG A 79 -2.60 -11.72 12.30
N ALA A 80 -2.60 -11.86 10.97
CA ALA A 80 -1.96 -10.91 10.07
C ALA A 80 -2.53 -9.50 10.25
N ARG A 81 -3.86 -9.37 10.31
CA ARG A 81 -4.55 -8.11 10.54
C ARG A 81 -4.06 -7.46 11.84
N ALA A 82 -4.11 -8.19 12.95
CA ALA A 82 -3.69 -7.67 14.25
C ALA A 82 -2.23 -7.17 14.24
N ASP A 83 -1.30 -7.97 13.69
CA ASP A 83 0.12 -7.64 13.63
C ASP A 83 0.37 -6.41 12.71
N LEU A 84 -0.28 -6.36 11.54
CA LEU A 84 -0.16 -5.25 10.60
C LEU A 84 -0.82 -3.96 11.12
N ASP A 85 -1.95 -4.03 11.81
CA ASP A 85 -2.56 -2.86 12.41
C ASP A 85 -1.65 -2.28 13.50
N TYR A 86 -1.04 -3.13 14.34
CA TYR A 86 -0.06 -2.68 15.32
C TYR A 86 1.14 -1.99 14.64
N LEU A 87 1.70 -2.59 13.58
CA LEU A 87 2.77 -2.00 12.77
C LEU A 87 2.34 -0.66 12.15
N ARG A 88 1.10 -0.54 11.63
CA ARG A 88 0.57 0.70 11.06
C ARG A 88 0.63 1.83 12.08
N HIS A 89 0.16 1.62 13.30
CA HIS A 89 0.16 2.67 14.32
C HIS A 89 1.59 3.17 14.61
N ARG A 90 2.56 2.26 14.68
CA ARG A 90 3.98 2.62 14.85
C ARG A 90 4.55 3.37 13.66
N ILE A 91 4.32 2.88 12.44
CA ILE A 91 4.82 3.49 11.19
C ILE A 91 4.20 4.87 10.98
N GLU A 92 2.90 5.05 11.28
CA GLU A 92 2.24 6.35 11.18
C GLU A 92 2.77 7.36 12.18
N LYS A 93 3.09 6.91 13.40
CA LYS A 93 3.74 7.76 14.40
C LYS A 93 5.12 8.18 13.91
N PHE A 94 5.96 7.22 13.51
CA PHE A 94 7.29 7.47 12.95
C PHE A 94 7.24 8.44 11.77
N TYR A 95 6.32 8.24 10.82
CA TYR A 95 6.10 9.11 9.67
C TYR A 95 5.78 10.56 10.03
N LYS A 96 5.09 10.82 11.15
CA LYS A 96 4.75 12.16 11.61
C LYS A 96 5.91 12.86 12.34
N GLU A 97 6.88 12.10 12.85
CA GLU A 97 7.95 12.60 13.71
C GLU A 97 9.27 12.82 12.98
N VAL A 98 9.50 12.14 11.85
CA VAL A 98 10.75 12.25 11.08
C VAL A 98 10.69 13.28 9.95
N ARG A 99 11.87 13.74 9.51
CA ARG A 99 12.01 14.51 8.27
C ARG A 99 11.51 13.70 7.07
N MET A 100 10.90 14.39 6.11
CA MET A 100 10.36 13.78 4.92
C MET A 100 11.46 13.08 4.09
N ASP A 101 11.31 11.78 3.91
CA ASP A 101 12.18 10.94 3.07
C ASP A 101 11.34 9.94 2.28
N ALA A 102 11.72 9.70 1.02
CA ALA A 102 11.01 8.81 0.12
C ALA A 102 10.85 7.37 0.67
N LYS A 103 11.80 6.89 1.47
CA LYS A 103 11.76 5.56 2.09
C LYS A 103 10.69 5.47 3.18
N VAL A 104 10.47 6.56 3.94
CA VAL A 104 9.43 6.63 4.97
C VAL A 104 8.05 6.63 4.30
N VAL A 105 7.89 7.40 3.22
CA VAL A 105 6.67 7.37 2.38
C VAL A 105 6.43 5.97 1.81
N GLY A 106 7.48 5.34 1.28
CA GLY A 106 7.43 3.97 0.78
C GLY A 106 6.98 2.97 1.84
N LEU A 107 7.51 3.07 3.06
CA LEU A 107 7.11 2.22 4.18
C LEU A 107 5.64 2.43 4.57
N LYS A 108 5.19 3.70 4.67
CA LYS A 108 3.79 4.05 4.95
C LYS A 108 2.83 3.47 3.90
N HIS A 109 3.19 3.56 2.62
CA HIS A 109 2.38 2.95 1.56
C HIS A 109 2.45 1.43 1.59
N GLY A 110 3.61 0.85 1.91
CA GLY A 110 3.80 -0.59 2.05
C GLY A 110 2.87 -1.20 3.09
N ILE A 111 2.79 -0.62 4.28
CA ILE A 111 1.88 -1.11 5.33
C ILE A 111 0.42 -0.93 4.95
N GLN A 112 0.05 0.17 4.30
CA GLN A 112 -1.31 0.41 3.82
C GLN A 112 -1.74 -0.67 2.82
N VAL A 113 -0.89 -0.98 1.83
CA VAL A 113 -1.18 -2.02 0.83
C VAL A 113 -1.26 -3.41 1.48
N ALA A 114 -0.38 -3.72 2.44
CA ALA A 114 -0.42 -4.99 3.17
C ALA A 114 -1.75 -5.17 3.92
N LEU A 115 -2.24 -4.11 4.58
CA LEU A 115 -3.53 -4.11 5.24
C LEU A 115 -4.68 -4.27 4.23
N LEU A 116 -4.68 -3.52 3.13
CA LEU A 116 -5.72 -3.65 2.09
C LEU A 116 -5.83 -5.08 1.56
N ILE A 117 -4.69 -5.74 1.29
CA ILE A 117 -4.67 -7.14 0.84
C ILE A 117 -5.24 -8.06 1.93
N THR A 118 -4.83 -7.87 3.19
CA THR A 118 -5.26 -8.70 4.31
C THR A 118 -6.76 -8.55 4.58
N TYR A 119 -7.28 -7.32 4.61
CA TYR A 119 -8.70 -7.04 4.77
C TYR A 119 -9.53 -7.61 3.62
N ALA A 120 -9.08 -7.44 2.37
CA ALA A 120 -9.76 -8.02 1.22
C ALA A 120 -9.76 -9.56 1.26
N ALA A 121 -8.68 -10.18 1.75
CA ALA A 121 -8.62 -11.62 1.93
C ALA A 121 -9.56 -12.11 3.05
N LEU A 122 -9.63 -11.41 4.18
CA LEU A 122 -10.58 -11.72 5.27
C LEU A 122 -12.04 -11.58 4.83
N GLY A 123 -12.34 -10.52 4.08
CA GLY A 123 -13.70 -10.24 3.61
C GLY A 123 -14.18 -11.11 2.45
N ASN A 124 -13.33 -11.97 1.89
CA ASN A 124 -13.68 -12.83 0.78
C ASN A 124 -13.73 -14.31 1.23
N PRO A 125 -14.92 -14.89 1.42
CA PRO A 125 -15.06 -16.29 1.83
C PRO A 125 -14.89 -17.28 0.67
N VAL A 126 -14.66 -16.81 -0.57
CA VAL A 126 -14.64 -17.66 -1.76
C VAL A 126 -13.21 -17.92 -2.24
N SER A 127 -12.80 -19.18 -2.19
CA SER A 127 -11.59 -19.69 -2.83
C SER A 127 -11.70 -19.63 -4.36
N LEU A 128 -10.94 -18.72 -4.98
CA LEU A 128 -10.89 -18.54 -6.43
C LEU A 128 -9.52 -18.04 -6.91
N GLY A 129 -8.98 -18.66 -7.95
CA GLY A 129 -7.72 -18.25 -8.58
C GLY A 129 -6.54 -18.31 -7.61
N SER A 130 -5.87 -17.18 -7.37
CA SER A 130 -4.74 -17.08 -6.44
C SER A 130 -5.15 -16.80 -4.99
N HIS A 131 -6.45 -16.79 -4.70
CA HIS A 131 -6.98 -16.71 -3.34
C HIS A 131 -7.48 -18.10 -2.96
N TYR A 132 -6.75 -18.78 -2.07
CA TYR A 132 -7.09 -20.12 -1.60
C TYR A 132 -7.19 -20.13 -0.08
N LEU A 133 -8.42 -20.26 0.42
CA LEU A 133 -8.77 -20.54 1.81
C LEU A 133 -8.87 -22.05 1.99
N LEU A 134 -8.26 -22.53 3.07
CA LEU A 134 -8.26 -23.95 3.44
C LEU A 134 -9.51 -24.32 4.27
N ASP A 135 -10.07 -23.35 4.99
CA ASP A 135 -11.27 -23.45 5.81
C ASP A 135 -12.55 -23.10 5.04
#